data_AF-A0A8H9GSD1-F1
#
_entry.id   AF-A0A8H9GSD1-F1
#
_cell.length_a   1.000
_cell.length_b   1.000
_cell.length_c   1.000
_cell.angle_alpha   90.00
_cell.angle_beta   90.00
_cell.angle_gamma   90.00
#
_symmetry.space_group_name_H-M   'P 1'
#
loop_
_entity.id
_entity.type
_entity.pdbx_description
1 polymer ?
#
loop_
_entity_poly.entity_id
_entity_poly.type
_entity_poly.pdbx_seq_one_letter_code
_entity_poly.pdbx_strand_id
1 'polypeptide(L)'
;MTTPDSDSLLNQLEAALRPHAHGMQALDAIREFVGKLSNTKARADLLNSAGALVTRPIDCAEAKELEGYPNDADTFHLLAGDVISSEAAFTLGERLTEDGADALQPKFIVATATCDLIPGRKRSKALLLEVHSIFKPTTPEQGAQLKKQLGALLSFRERHYMYLPPLPGDPENVIANIVSFDDFAIARIEDLLLARRIASLSAPGWRIFAALLRMNLTREGEFEADMRTRLNTHYSGYTAAVAPVAPEPPGLKA
;
A
#
# COMPACT_ATOMS: atom_id res chain seq x y z
N MET A 1 -15.29 -19.29 23.55
CA MET A 1 -14.52 -18.13 23.07
C MET A 1 -15.37 -17.42 22.04
N THR A 2 -15.97 -16.29 22.41
CA THR A 2 -16.78 -15.46 21.53
C THR A 2 -15.86 -14.79 20.50
N THR A 3 -16.10 -15.02 19.22
CA THR A 3 -15.50 -14.24 18.13
C THR A 3 -15.70 -12.75 18.43
N PRO A 4 -14.64 -11.93 18.43
CA PRO A 4 -14.80 -10.49 18.59
C PRO A 4 -15.72 -9.97 17.49
N ASP A 5 -16.61 -9.05 17.83
CA ASP A 5 -17.45 -8.35 16.87
C ASP A 5 -16.55 -7.65 15.82
N SER A 6 -16.88 -7.80 14.53
CA SER A 6 -16.07 -7.28 13.42
C SER A 6 -15.91 -5.77 13.53
N ASP A 7 -16.97 -5.07 13.93
CA ASP A 7 -16.97 -3.62 14.13
C ASP A 7 -16.03 -3.21 15.27
N SER A 8 -15.92 -4.05 16.31
CA SER A 8 -14.96 -3.83 17.40
C SER A 8 -13.52 -3.96 16.92
N LEU A 9 -13.21 -4.94 16.06
CA LEU A 9 -11.87 -5.13 15.53
C LEU A 9 -11.46 -4.03 14.56
N LEU A 10 -12.38 -3.54 13.74
CA LEU A 10 -12.12 -2.42 12.82
C LEU A 10 -11.82 -1.13 13.57
N ASN A 11 -12.58 -0.83 14.63
CA ASN A 11 -12.30 0.31 15.49
C ASN A 11 -10.94 0.20 16.19
N GLN A 12 -10.56 -1.01 16.62
CA GLN A 12 -9.24 -1.24 17.22
C GLN A 12 -8.11 -1.10 16.19
N LEU A 13 -8.32 -1.56 14.96
CA LEU A 13 -7.37 -1.40 13.85
C LEU A 13 -7.14 0.08 13.52
N GLU A 14 -8.22 0.87 13.35
CA GLU A 14 -8.09 2.31 13.12
C GLU A 14 -7.43 3.01 14.31
N ALA A 15 -7.79 2.65 15.55
CA ALA A 15 -7.16 3.21 16.74
C ALA A 15 -5.64 2.91 16.81
N ALA A 16 -5.22 1.72 16.37
CA ALA A 16 -3.80 1.35 16.32
C ALA A 16 -3.04 2.12 15.23
N LEU A 17 -3.67 2.40 14.08
CA LEU A 17 -3.01 3.06 12.95
C LEU A 17 -3.07 4.58 12.99
N ARG A 18 -4.11 5.16 13.59
CA ARG A 18 -4.36 6.61 13.66
C ARG A 18 -3.16 7.44 14.15
N PRO A 19 -2.39 7.04 15.19
CA PRO A 19 -1.23 7.80 15.65
C PRO A 19 -0.08 7.86 14.63
N HIS A 20 -0.08 6.97 13.63
CA HIS A 20 1.04 6.75 12.72
C HIS A 20 0.73 7.15 11.26
N ALA A 21 -0.25 8.03 11.04
CA ALA A 21 -0.81 8.37 9.72
C ALA A 21 0.21 8.75 8.63
N HIS A 22 1.45 9.11 9.01
CA HIS A 22 2.49 9.58 8.10
C HIS A 22 3.86 8.89 8.26
N GLY A 23 3.96 7.85 9.10
CA GLY A 23 5.24 7.26 9.48
C GLY A 23 5.36 5.77 9.15
N MET A 24 6.59 5.26 9.06
CA MET A 24 6.85 3.84 8.88
C MET A 24 6.29 2.98 10.04
N GLN A 25 6.08 3.60 11.21
CA GLN A 25 5.49 2.97 12.39
C GLN A 25 4.09 2.39 12.14
N ALA A 26 3.37 2.87 11.11
CA ALA A 26 2.09 2.28 10.71
C ALA A 26 2.25 0.82 10.26
N LEU A 27 3.39 0.45 9.66
CA LEU A 27 3.66 -0.92 9.24
C LEU A 27 3.95 -1.84 10.41
N ASP A 28 4.64 -1.34 11.43
CA ASP A 28 4.90 -2.12 12.63
C ASP A 28 3.62 -2.28 13.46
N ALA A 29 2.80 -1.22 13.55
CA ALA A 29 1.49 -1.28 14.19
C ALA A 29 0.54 -2.29 13.52
N ILE A 30 0.43 -2.31 12.18
CA ILE A 30 -0.41 -3.31 11.51
C ILE A 30 0.15 -4.72 11.68
N ARG A 31 1.47 -4.93 11.60
CA ARG A 31 2.11 -6.23 11.81
C ARG A 31 1.84 -6.76 13.21
N GLU A 32 1.97 -5.91 14.22
CA GLU A 32 1.66 -6.27 15.60
C GLU A 32 0.18 -6.62 15.75
N PHE A 33 -0.71 -5.81 15.18
CA PHE A 33 -2.15 -6.02 15.24
C PHE A 33 -2.57 -7.36 14.61
N VAL A 34 -2.20 -7.61 13.36
CA VAL A 34 -2.55 -8.87 12.67
C VAL A 34 -1.79 -10.08 13.23
N GLY A 35 -0.66 -9.85 13.91
CA GLY A 35 0.08 -10.86 14.65
C GLY A 35 -0.71 -11.43 15.83
N LYS A 36 -1.59 -10.63 16.44
CA LYS A 36 -2.49 -11.05 17.52
C LYS A 36 -3.66 -11.91 17.03
N LEU A 37 -3.93 -11.92 15.73
CA LEU A 37 -4.99 -12.75 15.12
C LEU A 37 -4.53 -14.20 14.96
N SER A 38 -5.44 -15.13 15.22
CA SER A 38 -5.15 -16.56 15.42
C SER A 38 -4.55 -17.27 14.22
N ASN A 39 -4.95 -16.93 12.99
CA ASN A 39 -4.46 -17.56 11.76
C ASN A 39 -4.70 -16.70 10.51
N THR A 40 -4.19 -17.16 9.37
CA THR A 40 -4.36 -16.50 8.06
C THR A 40 -5.82 -16.27 7.68
N LYS A 41 -6.72 -17.19 8.03
CA LYS A 41 -8.15 -17.03 7.75
C LYS A 41 -8.75 -15.88 8.56
N ALA A 42 -8.46 -15.80 9.86
CA ALA A 42 -8.92 -14.67 10.69
C ALA A 42 -8.41 -13.31 10.18
N ARG A 43 -7.17 -13.27 9.67
CA ARG A 43 -6.63 -12.05 9.02
C ARG A 43 -7.38 -11.70 7.74
N ALA A 44 -7.63 -12.70 6.88
CA ALA A 44 -8.40 -12.50 5.65
C ALA A 44 -9.83 -12.05 5.96
N ASP A 45 -10.51 -12.70 6.91
CA ASP A 45 -11.89 -12.37 7.32
C ASP A 45 -11.99 -10.91 7.77
N LEU A 46 -11.03 -10.43 8.59
CA LEU A 46 -10.96 -9.02 8.99
C LEU A 46 -10.66 -8.09 7.81
N LEU A 47 -9.58 -8.35 7.08
CA LEU A 47 -9.09 -7.44 6.02
C LEU A 47 -10.02 -7.39 4.79
N ASN A 48 -10.88 -8.40 4.64
CA ASN A 48 -11.93 -8.45 3.62
C ASN A 48 -13.25 -7.83 4.08
N SER A 49 -13.41 -7.54 5.37
CA SER A 49 -14.60 -6.87 5.87
C SER A 49 -14.71 -5.45 5.32
N ALA A 50 -15.95 -4.98 5.15
CA ALA A 50 -16.22 -3.65 4.63
C ALA A 50 -15.56 -2.57 5.51
N GLY A 51 -14.83 -1.64 4.88
CA GLY A 51 -14.16 -0.56 5.60
C GLY A 51 -12.82 -0.94 6.26
N ALA A 52 -12.38 -2.20 6.16
CA ALA A 52 -11.06 -2.61 6.69
C ALA A 52 -9.90 -2.07 5.86
N LEU A 53 -9.91 -2.33 4.55
CA LEU A 53 -8.90 -1.86 3.62
C LEU A 53 -9.51 -0.99 2.53
N VAL A 54 -10.65 -1.41 1.99
CA VAL A 54 -11.35 -0.70 0.91
C VAL A 54 -12.75 -0.29 1.33
N THR A 55 -13.25 0.75 0.68
CA THR A 55 -14.62 1.25 0.74
C THR A 55 -15.08 1.63 -0.66
N ARG A 56 -16.34 2.02 -0.80
CA ARG A 56 -16.86 2.58 -2.06
C ARG A 56 -16.09 3.86 -2.44
N PRO A 57 -16.04 4.24 -3.72
CA PRO A 57 -15.43 5.50 -4.14
C PRO A 57 -15.96 6.67 -3.30
N ILE A 58 -15.05 7.52 -2.82
CA ILE A 58 -15.40 8.71 -2.05
C ILE A 58 -15.83 9.80 -3.02
N ASP A 59 -17.07 10.27 -2.90
CA ASP A 59 -17.60 11.32 -3.75
C ASP A 59 -17.29 12.71 -3.18
N CYS A 60 -16.97 13.67 -4.05
CA CYS A 60 -16.62 15.03 -3.62
C CYS A 60 -17.83 15.82 -3.12
N ALA A 61 -19.02 15.64 -3.72
CA ALA A 61 -20.23 16.29 -3.25
C ALA A 61 -20.64 15.72 -1.89
N GLU A 62 -20.63 14.40 -1.72
CA GLU A 62 -20.90 13.78 -0.41
C GLU A 62 -19.87 14.21 0.65
N ALA A 63 -18.59 14.32 0.30
CA ALA A 63 -17.57 14.78 1.24
C ALA A 63 -17.81 16.22 1.70
N LYS A 64 -18.33 17.09 0.83
CA LYS A 64 -18.68 18.48 1.16
C LYS A 64 -19.90 18.60 2.07
N GLU A 65 -20.76 17.60 2.10
CA GLU A 65 -21.91 17.55 3.03
C GLU A 65 -21.49 17.13 4.45
N LEU A 66 -20.29 16.57 4.62
CA LEU A 66 -19.77 16.18 5.93
C LEU A 66 -19.19 17.38 6.69
N GLU A 67 -19.54 17.49 7.97
CA GLU A 67 -19.00 18.51 8.87
C GLU A 67 -17.47 18.39 8.96
N GLY A 68 -16.77 19.51 8.81
CA GLY A 68 -15.31 19.58 8.87
C GLY A 68 -14.60 19.45 7.52
N TYR A 69 -15.30 19.18 6.42
CA TYR A 69 -14.75 19.47 5.09
C TYR A 69 -14.78 20.99 4.87
N PRO A 70 -13.64 21.65 4.58
CA PRO A 70 -13.63 23.10 4.45
C PRO A 70 -14.56 23.53 3.29
N ASN A 71 -15.46 24.50 3.52
CA ASN A 71 -16.38 24.99 2.48
C ASN A 71 -15.64 25.67 1.31
N ASP A 72 -14.39 26.07 1.53
CA ASP A 72 -13.43 26.58 0.56
C ASP A 72 -12.45 25.51 0.03
N ALA A 73 -12.55 24.25 0.49
CA ALA A 73 -11.73 23.18 -0.04
C ALA A 73 -12.15 22.85 -1.48
N ASP A 74 -11.14 22.80 -2.33
CA ASP A 74 -11.29 22.55 -3.75
C ASP A 74 -12.00 21.23 -4.07
N THR A 75 -12.59 21.21 -5.26
CA THR A 75 -13.14 19.98 -5.85
C THR A 75 -12.04 18.97 -6.12
N PHE A 76 -12.32 17.69 -5.89
CA PHE A 76 -11.47 16.61 -6.35
C PHE A 76 -12.27 15.64 -7.23
N HIS A 77 -11.57 14.99 -8.15
CA HIS A 77 -12.11 13.91 -8.97
C HIS A 77 -11.55 12.54 -8.55
N LEU A 78 -10.26 12.50 -8.20
CA LEU A 78 -9.59 11.31 -7.69
C LEU A 78 -8.76 11.63 -6.46
N LEU A 79 -8.82 10.76 -5.46
CA LEU A 79 -8.00 10.82 -4.26
C LEU A 79 -6.81 9.87 -4.35
N ALA A 80 -5.75 10.17 -3.60
CA ALA A 80 -4.70 9.18 -3.37
C ALA A 80 -5.31 8.01 -2.59
N GLY A 81 -5.13 6.79 -3.11
CA GLY A 81 -5.81 5.59 -2.60
C GLY A 81 -7.11 5.24 -3.34
N ASP A 82 -7.54 6.00 -4.34
CA ASP A 82 -8.60 5.54 -5.23
C ASP A 82 -8.10 4.39 -6.11
N VAL A 83 -8.92 3.35 -6.24
CA VAL A 83 -8.69 2.22 -7.15
C VAL A 83 -9.51 2.47 -8.41
N ILE A 84 -8.83 2.53 -9.55
CA ILE A 84 -9.40 2.88 -10.85
C ILE A 84 -9.09 1.82 -11.91
N SER A 85 -9.93 1.78 -12.94
CA SER A 85 -9.73 1.04 -14.18
C SER A 85 -9.48 2.05 -15.29
N SER A 86 -8.37 1.95 -16.01
CA SER A 86 -8.06 2.88 -17.09
C SER A 86 -7.10 2.29 -18.11
N GLU A 87 -7.31 2.58 -19.38
CA GLU A 87 -6.33 2.28 -20.43
C GLU A 87 -5.40 3.47 -20.71
N ALA A 88 -5.51 4.58 -19.98
CA ALA A 88 -4.71 5.79 -20.23
C ALA A 88 -3.33 5.76 -19.55
N ALA A 89 -3.02 4.67 -18.85
CA ALA A 89 -1.78 4.50 -18.11
C ALA A 89 -0.64 4.02 -19.02
N PHE A 90 0.56 4.55 -18.77
CA PHE A 90 1.79 4.18 -19.46
C PHE A 90 2.88 3.77 -18.46
N THR A 91 3.63 2.74 -18.80
CA THR A 91 4.85 2.30 -18.09
C THR A 91 6.00 2.34 -19.07
N LEU A 92 7.09 3.04 -18.73
CA LEU A 92 8.31 3.15 -19.56
C LEU A 92 8.08 3.55 -21.04
N GLY A 93 6.98 4.27 -21.33
CA GLY A 93 6.63 4.71 -22.68
C GLY A 93 5.69 3.77 -23.43
N GLU A 94 5.39 2.60 -22.87
CA GLU A 94 4.42 1.65 -23.41
C GLU A 94 3.07 1.86 -22.73
N ARG A 95 2.00 1.84 -23.53
CA ARG A 95 0.63 1.91 -23.01
C ARG A 95 0.32 0.56 -22.38
N LEU A 96 -0.17 0.58 -21.14
CA LEU A 96 -0.65 -0.65 -20.50
C LEU A 96 -1.96 -1.04 -21.17
N THR A 97 -1.88 -2.02 -22.06
CA THR A 97 -3.01 -2.61 -22.77
C THR A 97 -3.31 -4.00 -22.25
N GLU A 98 -4.52 -4.48 -22.55
CA GLU A 98 -4.95 -5.84 -22.28
C GLU A 98 -3.98 -6.87 -22.88
N ASP A 99 -3.40 -7.76 -22.05
CA ASP A 99 -2.66 -8.93 -22.52
C ASP A 99 -3.50 -10.20 -22.29
N GLY A 100 -4.06 -10.76 -23.38
CA GLY A 100 -4.61 -12.13 -23.41
C GLY A 100 -6.14 -12.27 -23.32
N ALA A 101 -6.63 -13.45 -23.71
CA ALA A 101 -8.05 -13.74 -24.04
C ALA A 101 -9.05 -13.73 -22.86
N ASP A 102 -8.62 -13.41 -21.64
CA ASP A 102 -9.45 -13.27 -20.43
C ASP A 102 -9.31 -11.85 -19.81
N ALA A 103 -8.94 -10.85 -20.63
CA ALA A 103 -8.45 -9.55 -20.19
C ALA A 103 -9.43 -8.78 -19.29
N LEU A 104 -9.07 -8.71 -18.01
CA LEU A 104 -9.57 -7.66 -17.13
C LEU A 104 -8.91 -6.35 -17.51
N GLN A 105 -9.69 -5.28 -17.60
CA GLN A 105 -9.14 -3.94 -17.76
C GLN A 105 -8.06 -3.66 -16.70
N PRO A 106 -6.93 -3.04 -17.06
CA PRO A 106 -5.87 -2.70 -16.12
C PRO A 106 -6.40 -1.88 -14.95
N LYS A 107 -6.08 -2.33 -13.74
CA LYS A 107 -6.46 -1.69 -12.48
C LYS A 107 -5.24 -0.99 -11.87
N PHE A 108 -5.49 0.17 -11.29
CA PHE A 108 -4.46 0.97 -10.64
C PHE A 108 -4.95 1.53 -9.32
N ILE A 109 -4.01 1.77 -8.42
CA ILE A 109 -4.23 2.65 -7.29
C ILE A 109 -3.54 3.99 -7.51
N VAL A 110 -4.25 5.08 -7.25
CA VAL A 110 -3.74 6.44 -7.44
C VAL A 110 -2.77 6.79 -6.30
N ALA A 111 -1.50 7.03 -6.60
CA ALA A 111 -0.48 7.39 -5.60
C ALA A 111 -0.50 8.89 -5.26
N THR A 112 -0.79 9.74 -6.26
CA THR A 112 -0.85 11.19 -6.11
C THR A 112 -2.26 11.68 -6.38
N ALA A 113 -2.94 12.18 -5.35
CA ALA A 113 -4.28 12.77 -5.46
C ALA A 113 -4.32 13.89 -6.51
N THR A 114 -5.46 14.08 -7.17
CA THR A 114 -5.67 15.18 -8.12
C THR A 114 -6.07 16.50 -7.46
N CYS A 115 -6.13 16.55 -6.12
CA CYS A 115 -6.64 17.67 -5.35
C CYS A 115 -5.80 18.95 -5.48
N ASP A 116 -6.48 20.11 -5.47
CA ASP A 116 -5.89 21.45 -5.57
C ASP A 116 -5.22 22.01 -4.32
N LEU A 117 -5.15 21.22 -3.24
CA LEU A 117 -4.67 21.63 -1.92
C LEU A 117 -3.23 22.17 -1.83
N ILE A 118 -2.47 22.18 -2.93
CA ILE A 118 -1.12 22.78 -2.99
C ILE A 118 -1.07 23.83 -4.12
N PRO A 119 -1.13 25.13 -3.79
CA PRO A 119 -1.00 26.22 -4.75
C PRO A 119 0.27 26.11 -5.61
N GLY A 120 0.15 26.35 -6.92
CA GLY A 120 1.27 26.35 -7.87
C GLY A 120 1.76 24.96 -8.32
N ARG A 121 1.16 23.87 -7.85
CA ARG A 121 1.52 22.51 -8.29
C ARG A 121 1.01 22.23 -9.71
N LYS A 122 1.92 22.05 -10.68
CA LYS A 122 1.57 21.59 -12.04
C LYS A 122 0.94 20.19 -11.96
N ARG A 123 -0.31 20.06 -12.41
CA ARG A 123 -1.10 18.80 -12.38
C ARG A 123 -1.31 18.21 -13.76
N SER A 124 -0.23 17.98 -14.49
CA SER A 124 -0.35 17.33 -15.79
C SER A 124 -0.40 15.81 -15.69
N LYS A 125 0.09 15.20 -14.60
CA LYS A 125 0.28 13.75 -14.51
C LYS A 125 -0.04 13.22 -13.11
N ALA A 126 -0.60 12.03 -13.06
CA ALA A 126 -0.77 11.23 -11.85
C ALA A 126 0.21 10.06 -11.85
N LEU A 127 0.78 9.76 -10.70
CA LEU A 127 1.48 8.51 -10.45
C LEU A 127 0.48 7.44 -10.03
N LEU A 128 0.56 6.28 -10.66
CA LEU A 128 -0.29 5.13 -10.46
C LEU A 128 0.59 3.94 -10.07
N LEU A 129 0.04 3.01 -9.30
CA LEU A 129 0.65 1.71 -9.03
C LEU A 129 -0.28 0.61 -9.54
N GLU A 130 0.28 -0.40 -10.20
CA GLU A 130 -0.50 -1.49 -10.78
C GLU A 130 -1.16 -2.36 -9.69
N VAL A 131 -2.40 -2.76 -9.96
CA VAL A 131 -3.19 -3.66 -9.12
C VAL A 131 -3.37 -4.99 -9.85
N HIS A 132 -2.73 -6.03 -9.34
CA HIS A 132 -2.74 -7.36 -9.93
C HIS A 132 -3.73 -8.27 -9.20
N SER A 133 -4.56 -8.98 -9.98
CA SER A 133 -5.51 -9.95 -9.43
C SER A 133 -4.79 -11.24 -9.00
N ILE A 134 -5.20 -11.81 -7.88
CA ILE A 134 -4.82 -13.16 -7.44
C ILE A 134 -5.99 -14.10 -7.72
N PHE A 135 -5.75 -15.12 -8.55
CA PHE A 135 -6.77 -16.09 -8.96
C PHE A 135 -6.80 -17.33 -8.08
N LYS A 136 -7.96 -18.02 -8.05
CA LYS A 136 -8.12 -19.35 -7.45
C LYS A 136 -7.11 -20.32 -8.09
N PRO A 137 -6.40 -21.12 -7.29
CA PRO A 137 -5.42 -22.07 -7.82
C PRO A 137 -6.14 -23.18 -8.60
N THR A 138 -5.58 -23.59 -9.74
CA THR A 138 -6.09 -24.71 -10.54
C THR A 138 -5.38 -26.02 -10.24
N THR A 139 -4.20 -25.97 -9.58
CA THR A 139 -3.47 -27.16 -9.13
C THR A 139 -3.14 -27.12 -7.62
N PRO A 140 -2.89 -28.28 -6.98
CA PRO A 140 -2.47 -28.36 -5.59
C PRO A 140 -1.18 -27.59 -5.28
N GLU A 141 -0.20 -27.63 -6.19
CA GLU A 141 1.09 -26.95 -6.05
C GLU A 141 0.91 -25.43 -6.03
N GLN A 142 0.10 -24.91 -6.96
CA GLN A 142 -0.30 -23.51 -6.98
C GLN A 142 -1.02 -23.13 -5.67
N GLY A 143 -1.90 -24.01 -5.17
CA GLY A 143 -2.59 -23.80 -3.91
C GLY A 143 -1.65 -23.68 -2.71
N ALA A 144 -0.61 -24.52 -2.64
CA ALA A 144 0.38 -24.47 -1.58
C ALA A 144 1.23 -23.18 -1.64
N GLN A 145 1.67 -22.78 -2.85
CA GLN A 145 2.43 -21.54 -3.06
C GLN A 145 1.59 -20.31 -2.71
N LEU A 146 0.36 -20.26 -3.19
CA LEU A 146 -0.59 -19.19 -2.91
C LEU A 146 -0.87 -19.05 -1.42
N LYS A 147 -1.04 -20.17 -0.69
CA LYS A 147 -1.24 -20.12 0.77
C LYS A 147 -0.05 -19.48 1.50
N LYS A 148 1.18 -19.76 1.05
CA LYS A 148 2.39 -19.13 1.59
C LYS A 148 2.43 -17.63 1.27
N GLN A 149 2.14 -17.26 0.01
CA GLN A 149 2.09 -15.87 -0.43
C GLN A 149 1.04 -15.07 0.32
N LEU A 150 -0.20 -15.55 0.41
CA LEU A 150 -1.28 -14.92 1.18
C LEU A 150 -0.92 -14.80 2.67
N GLY A 151 -0.25 -15.82 3.23
CA GLY A 151 0.26 -15.74 4.60
C GLY A 151 1.23 -14.57 4.82
N ALA A 152 2.13 -14.32 3.87
CA ALA A 152 3.08 -13.21 3.92
C ALA A 152 2.41 -11.84 3.69
N LEU A 153 1.50 -11.76 2.72
CA LEU A 153 0.72 -10.55 2.40
C LEU A 153 -0.18 -10.12 3.56
N LEU A 154 -0.99 -11.04 4.09
CA LEU A 154 -1.94 -10.77 5.18
C LEU A 154 -1.23 -10.51 6.53
N SER A 155 0.06 -10.82 6.64
CA SER A 155 0.89 -10.47 7.78
C SER A 155 1.75 -9.21 7.55
N PHE A 156 1.61 -8.54 6.40
CA PHE A 156 2.36 -7.35 6.02
C PHE A 156 3.89 -7.54 6.12
N ARG A 157 4.37 -8.77 5.94
CA ARG A 157 5.80 -9.08 5.88
C ARG A 157 6.40 -8.66 4.56
N GLU A 158 5.63 -8.78 3.48
CA GLU A 158 6.00 -8.27 2.17
C GLU A 158 5.96 -6.76 2.16
N ARG A 159 7.06 -6.16 1.72
CA ARG A 159 7.26 -4.71 1.68
C ARG A 159 6.91 -4.11 0.33
N HIS A 160 7.05 -4.90 -0.73
CA HIS A 160 6.84 -4.49 -2.12
C HIS A 160 5.39 -4.66 -2.58
N TYR A 161 4.54 -5.26 -1.75
CA TYR A 161 3.15 -5.54 -2.08
C TYR A 161 2.22 -5.14 -0.94
N MET A 162 1.06 -4.58 -1.29
CA MET A 162 -0.06 -4.42 -0.36
C MET A 162 -1.19 -5.35 -0.75
N TYR A 163 -1.70 -6.10 0.23
CA TYR A 163 -2.92 -6.89 0.06
C TYR A 163 -4.13 -5.97 -0.14
N LEU A 164 -4.99 -6.33 -1.09
CA LEU A 164 -6.35 -5.80 -1.22
C LEU A 164 -7.34 -6.98 -1.29
N PRO A 165 -8.56 -6.81 -0.76
CA PRO A 165 -9.62 -7.79 -0.95
C PRO A 165 -10.06 -7.86 -2.43
N PRO A 166 -10.91 -8.84 -2.79
CA PRO A 166 -11.64 -8.80 -4.06
C PRO A 166 -12.34 -7.44 -4.25
N LEU A 167 -12.21 -6.87 -5.45
CA LEU A 167 -12.76 -5.57 -5.79
C LEU A 167 -14.11 -5.71 -6.52
N PRO A 168 -14.98 -4.69 -6.45
CA PRO A 168 -16.19 -4.66 -7.26
C PRO A 168 -15.91 -4.87 -8.75
N GLY A 169 -16.58 -5.83 -9.37
CA GLY A 169 -16.40 -6.17 -10.79
C GLY A 169 -15.28 -7.16 -11.09
N ASP A 170 -14.55 -7.64 -10.07
CA ASP A 170 -13.64 -8.77 -10.26
C ASP A 170 -14.42 -10.05 -10.61
N PRO A 171 -13.86 -10.92 -11.48
CA PRO A 171 -14.42 -12.24 -11.74
C PRO A 171 -14.48 -13.11 -10.49
N GLU A 172 -15.39 -14.09 -10.47
CA GLU A 172 -15.59 -14.99 -9.31
C GLU A 172 -14.36 -15.85 -8.96
N ASN A 173 -13.43 -16.03 -9.90
CA ASN A 173 -12.18 -16.74 -9.66
C ASN A 173 -11.08 -15.85 -9.08
N VAL A 174 -11.28 -14.54 -8.92
CA VAL A 174 -10.37 -13.66 -8.19
C VAL A 174 -10.66 -13.75 -6.69
N ILE A 175 -9.63 -14.01 -5.89
CA ILE A 175 -9.75 -14.19 -4.42
C ILE A 175 -9.13 -13.05 -3.62
N ALA A 176 -8.30 -12.23 -4.25
CA ALA A 176 -7.64 -11.07 -3.68
C ALA A 176 -7.02 -10.25 -4.81
N ASN A 177 -6.52 -9.07 -4.46
CA ASN A 177 -5.70 -8.24 -5.31
C ASN A 177 -4.42 -7.85 -4.56
N ILE A 178 -3.41 -7.42 -5.31
CA ILE A 178 -2.20 -6.82 -4.74
C ILE A 178 -1.91 -5.51 -5.43
N VAL A 179 -1.53 -4.49 -4.65
CA VAL A 179 -0.83 -3.32 -5.19
C VAL A 179 0.64 -3.67 -5.28
N SER A 180 1.25 -3.48 -6.45
CA SER A 180 2.70 -3.58 -6.62
C SER A 180 3.35 -2.21 -6.41
N PHE A 181 4.31 -2.13 -5.49
CA PHE A 181 5.12 -0.93 -5.29
C PHE A 181 6.39 -0.90 -6.18
N ASP A 182 6.52 -1.88 -7.07
CA ASP A 182 7.59 -1.93 -8.06
C ASP A 182 7.09 -1.56 -9.47
N ASP A 183 5.79 -1.71 -9.73
CA ASP A 183 5.17 -1.48 -11.04
C ASP A 183 4.45 -0.11 -11.06
N PHE A 184 5.22 0.93 -11.37
CA PHE A 184 4.69 2.30 -11.48
C PHE A 184 4.22 2.61 -12.89
N ALA A 185 3.02 3.17 -12.99
CA ALA A 185 2.47 3.72 -14.21
C ALA A 185 2.22 5.22 -14.06
N ILE A 186 2.12 5.91 -15.19
CA ILE A 186 1.83 7.35 -15.25
C ILE A 186 0.71 7.58 -16.25
N ALA A 187 -0.26 8.40 -15.88
CA ALA A 187 -1.31 8.86 -16.77
C ALA A 187 -1.43 10.37 -16.69
N ARG A 188 -1.97 11.01 -17.73
CA ARG A 188 -2.37 12.42 -17.63
C ARG A 188 -3.64 12.52 -16.81
N ILE A 189 -3.75 13.55 -15.99
CA ILE A 189 -4.92 13.72 -15.13
C ILE A 189 -6.20 13.92 -15.95
N GLU A 190 -6.11 14.62 -17.09
CA GLU A 190 -7.23 14.82 -18.02
C GLU A 190 -7.81 13.49 -18.55
N ASP A 191 -6.94 12.53 -18.84
CA ASP A 191 -7.35 11.21 -19.33
C ASP A 191 -7.95 10.33 -18.21
N LEU A 192 -7.58 10.59 -16.95
CA LEU A 192 -8.13 9.89 -15.79
C LEU A 192 -9.52 10.36 -15.39
N LEU A 193 -10.03 11.48 -15.92
CA LEU A 193 -11.42 11.89 -15.73
C LEU A 193 -12.42 10.88 -16.32
N LEU A 194 -11.97 10.10 -17.31
CA LEU A 194 -12.75 9.04 -17.94
C LEU A 194 -12.52 7.66 -17.30
N ALA A 195 -11.63 7.57 -16.31
CA ALA A 195 -11.33 6.32 -15.63
C ALA A 195 -12.53 5.84 -14.81
N ARG A 196 -12.79 4.53 -14.83
CA ARG A 196 -13.83 3.93 -13.99
C ARG A 196 -13.30 3.79 -12.57
N ARG A 197 -13.93 4.48 -11.61
CA ARG A 197 -13.62 4.35 -10.18
C ARG A 197 -14.24 3.05 -9.66
N ILE A 198 -13.40 2.13 -9.17
CA ILE A 198 -13.81 0.81 -8.67
C ILE A 198 -14.07 0.87 -7.17
N ALA A 199 -13.13 1.44 -6.42
CA ALA A 199 -13.16 1.53 -4.96
C ALA A 199 -12.29 2.71 -4.49
N SER A 200 -12.28 2.96 -3.18
CA SER A 200 -11.29 3.81 -2.52
C SER A 200 -10.72 3.09 -1.31
N LEU A 201 -9.51 3.43 -0.90
CA LEU A 201 -8.99 2.95 0.37
C LEU A 201 -9.78 3.56 1.53
N SER A 202 -10.13 2.70 2.49
CA SER A 202 -10.60 3.12 3.81
C SER A 202 -9.51 3.88 4.57
N ALA A 203 -9.85 4.50 5.70
CA ALA A 203 -8.87 5.19 6.55
C ALA A 203 -7.68 4.29 6.99
N PRO A 204 -7.90 3.05 7.49
CA PRO A 204 -6.80 2.12 7.77
C PRO A 204 -6.01 1.75 6.51
N GLY A 205 -6.70 1.38 5.43
CA GLY A 205 -6.07 1.01 4.16
C GLY A 205 -5.17 2.12 3.62
N TRP A 206 -5.63 3.36 3.65
CA TRP A 206 -4.89 4.53 3.19
C TRP A 206 -3.63 4.78 4.01
N ARG A 207 -3.66 4.57 5.33
CA ARG A 207 -2.48 4.72 6.19
C ARG A 207 -1.42 3.67 5.88
N ILE A 208 -1.84 2.41 5.71
CA ILE A 208 -0.95 1.32 5.32
C ILE A 208 -0.32 1.61 3.95
N PHE A 209 -1.15 1.99 2.97
CA PHE A 209 -0.70 2.36 1.64
C PHE A 209 0.31 3.52 1.68
N ALA A 210 0.01 4.59 2.40
CA ALA A 210 0.91 5.75 2.51
C ALA A 210 2.24 5.39 3.17
N ALA A 211 2.27 4.45 4.12
CA ALA A 211 3.49 3.97 4.73
C ALA A 211 4.33 3.11 3.77
N LEU A 212 3.70 2.16 3.06
CA LEU A 212 4.36 1.35 2.04
C LEU A 212 4.88 2.19 0.87
N LEU A 213 4.10 3.18 0.42
CA LEU A 213 4.49 4.07 -0.66
C LEU A 213 5.77 4.84 -0.31
N ARG A 214 5.83 5.45 0.88
CA ARG A 214 7.03 6.19 1.32
C ARG A 214 8.26 5.30 1.40
N MET A 215 8.11 4.09 1.93
CA MET A 215 9.20 3.13 2.07
C MET A 215 9.75 2.66 0.71
N ASN A 216 8.88 2.46 -0.28
CA ASN A 216 9.29 1.93 -1.59
C ASN A 216 9.64 3.01 -2.61
N LEU A 217 9.26 4.28 -2.40
CA LEU A 217 9.54 5.34 -3.38
C LEU A 217 11.01 5.75 -3.39
N THR A 218 11.68 5.80 -2.22
CA THR A 218 13.10 6.20 -2.14
C THR A 218 14.08 5.03 -2.12
N ARG A 219 13.59 3.80 -1.88
CA ARG A 219 14.36 2.54 -1.85
C ARG A 219 15.74 2.67 -1.19
N GLU A 220 15.83 3.38 -0.07
CA GLU A 220 17.11 3.56 0.63
C GLU A 220 17.51 2.23 1.29
N GLY A 221 18.48 1.54 0.70
CA GLY A 221 19.05 0.33 1.26
C GLY A 221 20.13 0.66 2.31
N GLU A 222 20.18 -0.11 3.41
CA GLU A 222 21.23 0.03 4.43
C GLU A 222 22.64 -0.05 3.84
N PHE A 223 22.83 -0.86 2.79
CA PHE A 223 24.09 -0.98 2.07
C PHE A 223 24.46 0.28 1.26
N GLU A 224 23.48 0.96 0.66
CA GLU A 224 23.74 2.22 -0.05
C GLU A 224 24.14 3.32 0.94
N ALA A 225 23.48 3.39 2.09
CA ALA A 225 23.82 4.33 3.16
C ALA A 225 25.24 4.06 3.73
N ASP A 226 25.58 2.80 4.00
CA ASP A 226 26.92 2.39 4.44
C ASP A 226 27.99 2.71 3.38
N MET A 227 27.73 2.38 2.11
CA MET A 227 28.63 2.72 1.00
C MET A 227 28.87 4.24 0.91
N ARG A 228 27.79 5.05 0.94
CA ARG A 228 27.89 6.52 0.91
C ARG A 228 28.66 7.05 2.12
N THR A 229 28.47 6.47 3.30
CA THR A 229 29.19 6.83 4.53
C THR A 229 30.68 6.53 4.42
N ARG A 230 31.03 5.32 3.94
CA ARG A 230 32.43 4.90 3.73
C ARG A 230 33.13 5.77 2.69
N LEU A 231 32.45 6.07 1.58
CA LEU A 231 32.98 6.96 0.54
C LEU A 231 33.14 8.40 1.04
N ASN A 232 32.20 8.92 1.83
CA ASN A 232 32.33 10.25 2.41
C ASN A 232 33.52 10.33 3.38
N THR A 233 33.72 9.28 4.19
CA THR A 233 34.90 9.10 5.05
C THR A 233 36.19 9.07 4.23
N HIS A 234 36.20 8.34 3.11
CA HIS A 234 37.34 8.26 2.19
C HIS A 234 37.66 9.61 1.51
N TYR A 235 36.64 10.30 0.97
CA TYR A 235 36.83 11.55 0.23
C TYR A 235 37.13 12.76 1.13
N SER A 236 36.61 12.78 2.36
CA SER A 236 36.91 13.83 3.33
C SER A 236 38.32 13.71 3.94
N GLY A 237 39.04 12.61 3.67
CA GLY A 237 40.32 12.31 4.31
C GLY A 237 40.20 12.07 5.82
N TYR A 238 38.97 11.98 6.34
CA TYR A 238 38.69 11.79 7.75
C TYR A 238 38.75 10.28 8.05
N THR A 239 39.89 9.78 8.51
CA THR A 239 39.91 8.46 9.14
C THR A 239 39.19 8.57 10.47
N ALA A 240 37.93 8.14 10.54
CA ALA A 240 37.30 7.86 11.82
C ALA A 240 38.23 6.87 12.54
N ALA A 241 38.84 7.29 13.65
CA ALA A 241 39.58 6.40 14.51
C ALA A 241 38.62 5.26 14.87
N VAL A 242 38.88 4.06 14.35
CA VAL A 242 38.18 2.86 14.76
C VAL A 242 38.38 2.78 16.27
N ALA A 243 37.33 3.09 17.04
CA ALA A 243 37.39 2.88 18.48
C ALA A 243 37.73 1.40 18.69
N PRO A 244 38.81 1.07 19.41
CA PRO A 244 39.15 -0.32 19.64
C PRO A 244 37.96 -0.99 20.33
N VAL A 245 37.47 -2.07 19.73
CA VAL A 245 36.51 -2.97 20.37
C VAL A 245 37.16 -3.41 21.67
N ALA A 246 36.58 -2.99 22.80
CA ALA A 246 37.06 -3.40 24.11
C ALA A 246 37.04 -4.94 24.16
N PRO A 247 38.14 -5.61 24.58
CA PRO A 247 38.11 -7.05 24.72
C PRO A 247 37.04 -7.45 25.74
N GLU A 248 36.24 -8.45 25.38
CA GLU A 248 35.29 -9.08 26.29
C GLU A 248 35.99 -9.43 27.61
N PRO A 249 35.41 -9.08 28.77
CA PRO A 249 35.99 -9.48 30.03
C PRO A 249 35.94 -11.02 30.13
N PRO A 250 37.05 -11.67 30.52
CA PRO A 250 37.10 -13.11 30.64
C PRO A 250 36.08 -13.56 31.69
N GLY A 251 35.25 -14.53 31.29
CA GLY A 251 34.13 -15.00 32.09
C GLY A 251 34.53 -15.37 33.52
N LEU A 252 33.72 -14.92 34.48
CA LEU A 252 33.60 -15.62 35.75
C LEU A 252 32.45 -16.61 35.65
N LYS A 253 32.85 -17.87 35.48
CA LYS A 253 32.11 -19.00 36.04
C LYS A 253 32.12 -18.87 37.57
N ALA A 254 30.95 -18.80 38.16
CA ALA A 254 30.60 -19.45 39.42
C ALA A 254 29.11 -19.77 39.37
#